data_AF-T1CL02-F1
#
_entry.id   AF-T1CL02-F1
#
_cell.length_a   1.000
_cell.length_b   1.000
_cell.length_c   1.000
_cell.angle_alpha   90.00
_cell.angle_beta   90.00
_cell.angle_gamma   90.00
#
_symmetry.space_group_name_H-M   'P 1'
#
loop_
_entity.id
_entity.type
_entity.pdbx_description
1 polymer ?
#
loop_
_entity_poly.entity_id
_entity_poly.type
_entity_poly.pdbx_seq_one_letter_code
_entity_poly.pdbx_strand_id
1 'polypeptide(L)'
;MRVTVTVSTIDAAASHIPRATLHCEVINQRNEIVVEGDAQVIIPTEKVSRPRVHLPKLELRDPGVKLRALIEQARVALAGHAPLAMAVVHAVDAVSLGGAVDAAQAGLITPVFIGPEARIRAAAEAAHIDIAPYRLIATEHSHAAAAQAVAMARSGEVQALMKGSLHT
;
A
#
# COMPACT_ATOMS: atom_id res chain seq x y z
N MET A 1 12.03 -14.36 -7.77
CA MET A 1 12.74 -13.69 -8.88
C MET A 1 13.80 -14.64 -9.38
N ARG A 2 13.83 -14.91 -10.69
CA ARG A 2 14.84 -15.75 -11.35
C ARG A 2 15.63 -14.87 -12.30
N VAL A 3 16.96 -14.92 -12.20
CA VAL A 3 17.87 -14.24 -13.14
C VAL A 3 18.53 -15.31 -14.00
N THR A 4 18.36 -15.23 -15.30
CA THR A 4 18.99 -16.10 -16.29
C THR A 4 19.98 -15.28 -17.09
N VAL A 5 21.21 -15.78 -17.22
CA VAL A 5 22.25 -15.16 -18.04
C VAL A 5 22.73 -16.21 -19.04
N THR A 6 22.57 -15.91 -20.32
CA THR A 6 22.92 -16.81 -21.43
C THR A 6 23.97 -16.13 -22.30
N VAL A 7 25.03 -16.84 -22.68
CA VAL A 7 25.99 -16.32 -23.66
C VAL A 7 25.32 -16.31 -25.03
N SER A 8 25.13 -15.13 -25.61
CA SER A 8 24.51 -14.99 -26.93
C SER A 8 25.54 -15.01 -28.05
N THR A 9 26.64 -14.26 -27.90
CA THR A 9 27.72 -14.21 -28.90
C THR A 9 29.09 -14.16 -28.25
N ILE A 10 30.10 -14.66 -28.97
CA ILE A 10 31.52 -14.58 -28.61
C ILE A 10 32.25 -14.01 -29.82
N ASP A 11 32.92 -12.87 -29.63
CA ASP A 11 33.88 -12.31 -30.56
C ASP A 11 35.29 -12.59 -30.05
N ALA A 12 36.02 -13.41 -30.79
CA ALA A 12 37.37 -13.85 -30.45
C ALA A 12 38.38 -13.53 -31.57
N ALA A 13 38.15 -12.46 -32.34
CA ALA A 13 39.08 -12.06 -33.39
C ALA A 13 40.46 -11.69 -32.83
N ALA A 14 41.53 -12.19 -33.46
CA ALA A 14 42.92 -11.96 -33.05
C ALA A 14 43.38 -10.48 -33.09
N SER A 15 42.53 -9.58 -33.60
CA SER A 15 42.77 -8.14 -33.71
C SER A 15 42.46 -7.36 -32.42
N HIS A 16 41.73 -7.94 -31.45
CA HIS A 16 41.35 -7.25 -30.22
C HIS A 16 41.08 -8.20 -29.04
N ILE A 17 40.89 -7.65 -27.84
CA ILE A 17 40.59 -8.42 -26.62
C ILE A 17 39.24 -9.13 -26.80
N PRO A 18 39.14 -10.45 -26.59
CA PRO A 18 37.92 -11.20 -26.83
C PRO A 18 36.76 -10.73 -25.94
N ARG A 19 35.57 -10.60 -26.54
CA ARG A 19 34.36 -10.11 -25.88
C ARG A 19 33.22 -11.10 -26.06
N ALA A 20 32.36 -11.21 -25.06
CA ALA A 20 31.10 -11.92 -25.16
C ALA A 20 29.94 -10.96 -24.95
N THR A 21 28.85 -11.19 -25.66
CA THR A 21 27.55 -10.62 -25.30
C THR A 21 26.81 -11.65 -24.46
N LEU A 22 26.32 -11.21 -23.30
CA LEU A 22 25.48 -11.99 -22.41
C LEU A 22 24.07 -11.45 -22.49
N HIS A 23 23.14 -12.27 -22.96
CA HIS A 23 21.73 -11.97 -22.88
C HIS A 23 21.23 -12.25 -21.46
N CYS A 24 20.65 -11.23 -20.83
CA CYS A 24 20.22 -11.27 -19.44
C CYS A 24 18.71 -11.10 -19.36
N GLU A 25 18.04 -12.06 -18.72
CA GLU A 25 16.60 -12.01 -18.48
C GLU A 25 16.32 -12.11 -16.97
N VAL A 26 15.44 -11.25 -16.48
CA VAL A 26 14.93 -11.28 -15.10
C VAL A 26 13.45 -11.57 -15.14
N ILE A 27 13.05 -12.65 -14.48
CA ILE A 27 11.67 -13.11 -14.42
C ILE A 27 11.13 -12.93 -12.98
N ASN A 28 9.94 -12.32 -12.87
CA ASN A 28 9.26 -12.10 -11.60
C ASN A 28 8.51 -13.36 -11.11
N GLN A 29 7.79 -13.24 -9.99
CA GLN A 29 7.01 -14.34 -9.39
C GLN A 29 5.78 -14.76 -10.21
N ARG A 30 5.36 -13.96 -11.20
CA ARG A 30 4.26 -14.25 -12.12
C ARG A 30 4.74 -14.86 -13.44
N ASN A 31 6.03 -15.20 -13.52
CA ASN A 31 6.67 -15.72 -14.72
C ASN A 31 6.71 -14.73 -15.91
N GLU A 32 6.68 -13.42 -15.61
CA GLU A 32 6.82 -12.35 -16.60
C GLU A 32 8.25 -11.82 -16.62
N ILE A 33 8.76 -11.47 -17.80
CA ILE A 33 10.06 -10.79 -17.97
C ILE A 33 9.89 -9.35 -17.51
N VAL A 34 10.67 -8.95 -16.49
CA VAL A 34 10.65 -7.58 -15.92
C VAL A 34 11.87 -6.76 -16.32
N VAL A 35 12.97 -7.42 -16.67
CA VAL A 35 14.17 -6.79 -17.22
C VAL A 35 14.75 -7.72 -18.26
N GLU A 36 15.07 -7.18 -19.42
CA GLU A 36 15.75 -7.86 -20.52
C GLU A 36 16.83 -6.91 -21.05
N GLY A 37 17.98 -7.46 -21.41
CA GLY A 37 19.02 -6.68 -22.05
C GLY A 37 20.31 -7.45 -22.21
N ASP A 38 21.23 -6.84 -22.95
CA ASP A 38 22.53 -7.43 -23.25
C ASP A 38 23.64 -6.76 -22.45
N ALA A 39 24.52 -7.58 -21.87
CA ALA A 39 25.74 -7.13 -21.22
C ALA A 39 26.96 -7.52 -22.06
N GLN A 40 27.77 -6.55 -22.46
CA GLN A 40 29.06 -6.82 -23.08
C GLN A 40 30.11 -7.06 -22.01
N VAL A 41 30.74 -8.23 -22.04
CA VAL A 41 31.78 -8.62 -21.08
C VAL A 41 33.08 -8.96 -21.79
N ILE A 42 34.19 -8.74 -21.09
CA ILE A 42 35.51 -9.17 -21.54
C ILE A 42 35.70 -10.63 -21.15
N ILE A 43 36.11 -11.46 -22.10
CA ILE A 43 36.38 -12.87 -21.85
C ILE A 43 37.81 -13.00 -21.31
N PRO A 44 38.00 -13.56 -20.11
CA PRO A 44 39.34 -13.81 -19.62
C PRO A 44 40.02 -14.91 -20.45
N THR A 45 41.21 -14.61 -20.98
CA THR A 45 42.06 -15.54 -21.75
C THR A 45 42.88 -16.47 -20.86
N GLU A 46 42.97 -16.16 -19.57
CA GLU A 46 43.60 -16.99 -18.55
C GLU A 46 42.58 -17.38 -17.47
N LYS A 47 42.83 -18.48 -16.79
CA LYS A 47 41.94 -18.95 -15.72
C LYS A 47 41.90 -17.94 -14.58
N VAL A 48 40.74 -17.31 -14.39
CA VAL A 48 40.49 -16.42 -13.25
C VAL A 48 39.87 -17.23 -12.11
N SER A 49 40.58 -17.31 -10.97
CA SER A 49 40.05 -17.84 -9.72
C SER A 49 40.11 -16.75 -8.66
N ARG A 50 38.97 -16.43 -8.04
CA ARG A 50 38.86 -15.38 -7.02
C ARG A 50 38.09 -15.94 -5.82
N PRO A 51 38.43 -15.54 -4.58
CA PRO A 51 37.68 -15.93 -3.40
C PRO A 51 36.21 -15.53 -3.57
N ARG A 52 35.31 -16.43 -3.21
CA ARG A 52 33.86 -16.18 -3.26
C ARG A 52 33.54 -15.03 -2.30
N VAL A 53 33.19 -13.87 -2.86
CA VAL A 53 32.85 -12.67 -2.10
C VAL A 53 31.48 -12.89 -1.44
N HIS A 54 31.37 -12.64 -0.14
CA HIS A 54 30.07 -12.58 0.51
C HIS A 54 29.37 -11.31 0.04
N LEU A 55 28.33 -11.47 -0.77
CA LEU A 55 27.45 -10.35 -1.11
C LEU A 55 26.78 -9.82 0.16
N PRO A 56 26.62 -8.50 0.31
CA PRO A 56 25.86 -7.94 1.42
C PRO A 56 24.43 -8.49 1.38
N LYS A 57 23.85 -8.71 2.56
CA LYS A 57 22.48 -9.19 2.69
C LYS A 57 21.52 -8.13 2.13
N LEU A 58 20.87 -8.42 1.01
CA LEU A 58 19.85 -7.54 0.43
C LEU A 58 18.55 -7.71 1.23
N GLU A 59 18.20 -6.72 2.04
CA GLU A 59 16.89 -6.65 2.70
C GLU A 59 15.97 -5.71 1.92
N LEU A 60 15.00 -6.28 1.20
CA LEU A 60 13.92 -5.51 0.59
C LEU A 60 12.88 -5.21 1.68
N ARG A 61 12.88 -3.96 2.18
CA ARG A 61 11.85 -3.48 3.10
C ARG A 61 10.69 -2.89 2.28
N ASP A 62 9.56 -3.59 2.29
CA ASP A 62 8.28 -3.02 1.88
C ASP A 62 7.48 -2.71 3.16
N PRO A 63 7.40 -1.42 3.57
CA PRO A 63 6.70 -1.01 4.77
C PRO A 63 5.22 -1.45 4.80
N GLY A 64 4.60 -1.62 3.63
CA GLY A 64 3.17 -1.91 3.51
C GLY A 64 2.81 -3.39 3.61
N VAL A 65 3.77 -4.33 3.53
CA VAL A 65 3.46 -5.78 3.53
C VAL A 65 2.69 -6.21 4.78
N LYS A 66 3.15 -5.77 5.95
CA LYS A 66 2.50 -6.12 7.22
C LYS A 66 1.09 -5.54 7.32
N LEU A 67 0.91 -4.29 6.90
CA LEU A 67 -0.41 -3.64 6.93
C LEU A 67 -1.39 -4.32 5.96
N ARG A 68 -0.97 -4.61 4.74
CA ARG A 68 -1.81 -5.33 3.76
C ARG A 68 -2.20 -6.72 4.26
N ALA A 69 -1.27 -7.43 4.91
CA ALA A 69 -1.58 -8.72 5.53
C ALA A 69 -2.65 -8.62 6.63
N LEU A 70 -2.60 -7.57 7.47
CA LEU A 70 -3.63 -7.32 8.49
C LEU A 70 -4.99 -6.97 7.88
N ILE A 71 -5.02 -6.16 6.80
CA ILE A 71 -6.26 -5.82 6.09
C ILE A 71 -6.90 -7.09 5.50
N GLU A 72 -6.10 -7.96 4.88
CA GLU A 72 -6.60 -9.23 4.34
C GLU A 72 -7.10 -10.17 5.44
N GLN A 73 -6.40 -10.26 6.56
CA GLN A 73 -6.87 -11.02 7.71
C GLN A 73 -8.22 -10.49 8.24
N ALA A 74 -8.38 -9.17 8.32
CA ALA A 74 -9.64 -8.56 8.74
C ALA A 74 -10.77 -8.84 7.74
N ARG A 75 -10.50 -8.75 6.43
CA ARG A 75 -11.47 -9.10 5.37
C ARG A 75 -11.92 -10.55 5.46
N VAL A 76 -10.98 -11.47 5.64
CA VAL A 76 -11.29 -12.90 5.78
C VAL A 76 -12.11 -13.15 7.05
N ALA A 77 -11.76 -12.52 8.17
CA ALA A 77 -12.50 -12.66 9.42
C ALA A 77 -13.94 -12.10 9.33
N LEU A 78 -14.14 -11.04 8.54
CA LEU A 78 -15.44 -10.43 8.28
C LEU A 78 -16.22 -11.11 7.15
N ALA A 79 -15.66 -12.12 6.46
CA ALA A 79 -16.37 -12.81 5.39
C ALA A 79 -17.69 -13.41 5.90
N GLY A 80 -18.80 -13.02 5.27
CA GLY A 80 -20.15 -13.43 5.69
C GLY A 80 -20.77 -12.62 6.83
N HIS A 81 -20.08 -11.59 7.34
CA HIS A 81 -20.60 -10.68 8.36
C HIS A 81 -20.80 -9.28 7.78
N ALA A 82 -21.67 -8.48 8.41
CA ALA A 82 -21.83 -7.09 8.05
C ALA A 82 -20.58 -6.27 8.46
N PRO A 83 -20.17 -5.26 7.68
CA PRO A 83 -19.09 -4.35 8.06
C PRO A 83 -19.39 -3.65 9.39
N LEU A 84 -18.34 -3.34 10.15
CA LEU A 84 -18.48 -2.77 11.49
C LEU A 84 -19.04 -1.34 11.43
N ALA A 85 -20.14 -1.07 12.13
CA ALA A 85 -20.70 0.28 12.21
C ALA A 85 -19.76 1.19 13.02
N MET A 86 -19.20 2.21 12.38
CA MET A 86 -18.14 3.06 12.97
C MET A 86 -18.52 4.53 12.93
N ALA A 87 -18.49 5.20 14.08
CA ALA A 87 -18.57 6.67 14.12
C ALA A 87 -17.19 7.28 13.89
N VAL A 88 -17.05 8.06 12.82
CA VAL A 88 -15.83 8.79 12.47
C VAL A 88 -15.99 10.24 12.93
N VAL A 89 -15.29 10.57 14.01
CA VAL A 89 -15.51 11.81 14.77
C VAL A 89 -14.60 12.91 14.25
N HIS A 90 -15.20 14.03 13.84
CA HIS A 90 -14.50 15.23 13.37
C HIS A 90 -13.53 14.96 12.20
N ALA A 91 -14.01 14.24 11.18
CA ALA A 91 -13.27 13.96 9.94
C ALA A 91 -13.20 15.20 9.02
N VAL A 92 -12.49 16.24 9.46
CA VAL A 92 -12.37 17.54 8.77
C VAL A 92 -11.03 17.71 8.05
N ASP A 93 -10.33 16.60 7.77
CA ASP A 93 -9.07 16.52 7.05
C ASP A 93 -9.06 15.34 6.08
N ALA A 94 -8.26 15.44 5.03
CA ALA A 94 -8.20 14.46 3.95
C ALA A 94 -7.74 13.07 4.41
N VAL A 95 -6.83 12.98 5.39
CA VAL A 95 -6.26 11.70 5.84
C VAL A 95 -7.29 10.90 6.61
N SER A 96 -7.97 11.54 7.57
CA SER A 96 -9.02 10.90 8.36
C SER A 96 -10.21 10.47 7.52
N LEU A 97 -10.63 11.33 6.57
CA LEU A 97 -11.75 11.06 5.68
C LEU A 97 -11.40 9.95 4.68
N GLY A 98 -10.24 10.03 4.04
CA GLY A 98 -9.74 9.03 3.10
C GLY A 98 -9.58 7.66 3.75
N GLY A 99 -8.95 7.58 4.93
CA GLY A 99 -8.80 6.31 5.63
C GLY A 99 -10.13 5.65 5.99
N ALA A 100 -11.15 6.43 6.35
CA ALA A 100 -12.49 5.91 6.63
C ALA A 100 -13.19 5.41 5.36
N VAL A 101 -13.08 6.14 4.24
CA VAL A 101 -13.65 5.75 2.95
C VAL A 101 -12.95 4.52 2.39
N ASP A 102 -11.62 4.45 2.43
CA ASP A 102 -10.84 3.30 2.01
C ASP A 102 -11.23 2.04 2.81
N ALA A 103 -11.39 2.18 4.12
CA ALA A 103 -11.86 1.09 4.97
C ALA A 103 -13.30 0.66 4.64
N ALA A 104 -14.18 1.60 4.29
CA ALA A 104 -15.54 1.31 3.87
C ALA A 104 -15.58 0.58 2.51
N GLN A 105 -14.81 1.06 1.53
CA GLN A 105 -14.65 0.41 0.22
C GLN A 105 -14.03 -0.99 0.34
N ALA A 106 -13.17 -1.19 1.36
CA ALA A 106 -12.62 -2.50 1.69
C ALA A 106 -13.61 -3.44 2.40
N GLY A 107 -14.85 -3.01 2.67
CA GLY A 107 -15.87 -3.78 3.36
C GLY A 107 -15.61 -3.97 4.85
N LEU A 108 -14.72 -3.18 5.45
CA LEU A 108 -14.32 -3.33 6.86
C LEU A 108 -15.27 -2.60 7.80
N ILE A 109 -15.72 -1.40 7.40
CA ILE A 109 -16.57 -0.54 8.22
C ILE A 109 -17.75 0.02 7.44
N THR A 110 -18.83 0.35 8.14
CA THR A 110 -19.90 1.24 7.67
C THR A 110 -19.74 2.57 8.42
N PRO A 111 -19.11 3.60 7.80
CA PRO A 111 -18.80 4.83 8.50
C PRO A 111 -20.04 5.73 8.65
N VAL A 112 -20.14 6.37 9.82
CA VAL A 112 -21.00 7.51 10.08
C VAL A 112 -20.11 8.70 10.41
N PHE A 113 -20.08 9.70 9.54
CA PHE A 113 -19.29 10.91 9.74
C PHE A 113 -20.03 11.86 10.68
N ILE A 114 -19.36 12.30 11.75
CA ILE A 114 -19.96 13.17 12.77
C ILE A 114 -19.09 14.41 12.94
N GLY A 115 -19.64 15.59 12.70
CA GLY A 115 -18.87 16.85 12.82
C GLY A 115 -19.49 18.03 12.09
N PRO A 116 -18.77 19.16 12.01
CA PRO A 116 -19.22 20.34 11.26
C PRO A 116 -19.37 20.01 9.78
N GLU A 117 -20.61 19.93 9.30
CA GLU A 117 -20.93 19.45 7.96
C GLU A 117 -20.17 20.21 6.87
N ALA A 118 -20.17 21.54 6.93
CA ALA A 118 -19.46 22.37 5.97
C ALA A 118 -17.96 22.04 5.91
N ARG A 119 -17.34 21.73 7.06
CA ARG A 119 -15.90 21.39 7.11
C ARG A 119 -15.63 19.98 6.59
N ILE A 120 -16.50 19.02 6.90
CA ILE A 120 -16.39 17.65 6.39
C ILE A 120 -16.53 17.66 4.86
N ARG A 121 -17.52 18.39 4.33
CA ARG A 121 -17.74 18.52 2.88
C ARG A 121 -16.57 19.23 2.21
N ALA A 122 -16.05 20.31 2.79
CA ALA A 122 -14.88 21.00 2.25
C ALA A 122 -13.64 20.09 2.22
N ALA A 123 -13.42 19.27 3.25
CA ALA A 123 -12.33 18.29 3.27
C ALA A 123 -12.50 17.19 2.21
N ALA A 124 -13.73 16.72 2.01
CA ALA A 124 -14.07 15.75 0.98
C ALA A 124 -13.85 16.31 -0.44
N GLU A 125 -14.28 17.56 -0.68
CA GLU A 125 -14.07 18.26 -1.95
C GLU A 125 -12.59 18.47 -2.23
N ALA A 126 -11.83 18.97 -1.26
CA ALA A 126 -10.38 19.18 -1.40
C ALA A 126 -9.60 17.90 -1.66
N ALA A 127 -10.10 16.76 -1.17
CA ALA A 127 -9.50 15.44 -1.36
C ALA A 127 -10.06 14.67 -2.57
N HIS A 128 -11.07 15.22 -3.27
CA HIS A 128 -11.82 14.52 -4.32
C HIS A 128 -12.42 13.18 -3.88
N ILE A 129 -12.92 13.12 -2.64
CA ILE A 129 -13.53 11.93 -2.06
C ILE A 129 -15.05 12.09 -2.06
N ASP A 130 -15.77 11.15 -2.69
CA ASP A 130 -17.22 11.12 -2.58
C ASP A 130 -17.65 10.54 -1.24
N ILE A 131 -18.39 11.35 -0.48
CA ILE A 131 -18.97 10.96 0.81
C ILE A 131 -20.49 10.89 0.80
N ALA A 132 -21.14 11.15 -0.34
CA ALA A 132 -22.59 11.07 -0.47
C ALA A 132 -23.19 9.69 -0.10
N PRO A 133 -22.51 8.55 -0.33
CA PRO A 133 -23.03 7.25 0.07
C PRO A 133 -23.08 7.00 1.58
N TYR A 134 -22.39 7.82 2.39
CA TYR A 134 -22.21 7.58 3.82
C TYR A 134 -23.10 8.51 4.67
N ARG A 135 -23.53 8.01 5.83
CA ARG A 135 -24.33 8.81 6.77
C ARG A 135 -23.48 9.94 7.35
N LEU A 136 -24.02 11.15 7.35
CA LEU A 136 -23.41 12.32 7.97
C LEU A 136 -24.35 12.88 9.05
N ILE A 137 -23.80 13.15 10.24
CA ILE A 137 -24.50 13.80 11.36
C ILE A 137 -23.79 15.13 11.64
N ALA A 138 -24.48 16.22 11.33
CA ALA A 138 -23.96 17.56 11.55
C ALA A 138 -23.90 17.89 13.05
N THR A 139 -22.76 18.45 13.49
CA THR A 139 -22.58 19.02 14.82
C THR A 139 -21.80 20.34 14.73
N GLU A 140 -21.91 21.21 15.74
CA GLU A 140 -21.34 22.56 15.67
C GLU A 140 -19.81 22.58 15.70
N HIS A 141 -19.20 21.70 16.50
CA HIS A 141 -17.75 21.66 16.71
C HIS A 141 -17.27 20.27 17.16
N SER A 142 -15.95 20.12 17.34
CA SER A 142 -15.29 18.86 17.66
C SER A 142 -15.80 18.18 18.93
N HIS A 143 -15.99 18.93 20.02
CA HIS A 143 -16.53 18.39 21.27
C HIS A 143 -17.99 17.90 21.13
N ALA A 144 -18.83 18.63 20.40
CA ALA A 144 -20.20 18.19 20.11
C ALA A 144 -20.21 16.90 19.28
N ALA A 145 -19.30 16.80 18.29
CA ALA A 145 -19.09 15.58 17.52
C ALA A 145 -18.70 14.39 18.42
N ALA A 146 -17.76 14.59 19.34
CA ALA A 146 -17.33 13.56 20.27
C ALA A 146 -18.45 13.11 21.21
N ALA A 147 -19.21 14.05 21.79
CA ALA A 147 -20.35 13.74 22.64
C ALA A 147 -21.42 12.94 21.89
N GLN A 148 -21.76 13.34 20.65
CA GLN A 148 -22.70 12.63 19.80
C GLN A 148 -22.21 11.21 19.46
N ALA A 149 -20.94 11.07 19.08
CA ALA A 149 -20.36 9.77 18.77
C ALA A 149 -20.38 8.81 19.96
N VAL A 150 -20.02 9.31 21.15
CA VAL A 150 -20.07 8.54 22.41
C VAL A 150 -21.52 8.14 22.74
N ALA A 151 -22.49 9.03 22.54
CA ALA A 151 -23.90 8.70 22.75
C ALA A 151 -24.36 7.56 21.84
N MET A 152 -23.99 7.59 20.56
CA MET A 152 -24.30 6.53 19.59
C MET A 152 -23.62 5.19 19.92
N ALA A 153 -22.38 5.23 20.41
CA ALA A 153 -21.70 4.03 20.86
C ALA A 153 -22.40 3.44 22.10
N ARG A 154 -22.82 4.29 23.05
CA ARG A 154 -23.57 3.86 24.24
C ARG A 154 -24.95 3.30 23.92
N SER A 155 -25.63 3.80 22.89
CA SER A 155 -26.93 3.29 22.44
C SER A 155 -26.82 2.02 21.58
N GLY A 156 -25.61 1.63 21.18
CA GLY A 156 -25.38 0.48 20.29
C GLY A 156 -25.64 0.77 18.81
N GLU A 157 -25.87 2.04 18.43
CA GLU A 157 -26.02 2.46 17.03
C GLU A 157 -24.72 2.32 16.23
N VAL A 158 -23.57 2.43 16.91
CA VAL A 158 -22.25 2.14 16.35
C VAL A 158 -21.48 1.23 17.30
N GLN A 159 -20.58 0.43 16.74
CA GLN A 159 -19.79 -0.57 17.45
C GLN A 159 -18.39 -0.07 17.80
N ALA A 160 -17.88 0.94 17.08
CA ALA A 160 -16.58 1.55 17.36
C ALA A 160 -16.55 3.05 17.04
N LEU A 161 -15.53 3.71 17.60
CA LEU A 161 -15.24 5.12 17.38
C LEU A 161 -13.87 5.27 16.70
N MET A 162 -13.79 6.17 15.71
CA MET A 162 -12.53 6.59 15.08
C MET A 162 -12.35 8.09 15.28
N LYS A 163 -11.21 8.47 15.85
CA LYS A 163 -10.84 9.87 16.02
C LYS A 163 -10.29 10.44 14.71
N GLY A 164 -10.90 11.50 14.19
CA GLY A 164 -10.34 12.32 13.11
C GLY A 164 -9.37 13.38 13.65
N SER A 165 -9.50 14.62 13.14
CA SER A 165 -8.71 15.81 13.51
C SER A 165 -8.97 16.37 14.93
N LEU A 166 -9.46 15.55 15.86
CA LEU A 166 -9.53 15.92 17.26
C LEU A 166 -8.11 16.00 17.84
N HIS A 167 -7.61 17.20 18.06
CA HIS A 167 -6.50 17.41 18.97
C HIS A 167 -7.02 17.35 20.40
N THR A 168 -6.38 16.52 21.22
CA THR A 168 -6.56 16.47 22.67
C THR A 168 -5.73 17.55 23.33
#